data_AF-A0AAN2BK82-F1
#
_entry.id   AF-A0AAN2BK82-F1
#
_cell.length_a   1.000
_cell.length_b   1.000
_cell.length_c   1.000
_cell.angle_alpha   90.00
_cell.angle_beta   90.00
_cell.angle_gamma   90.00
#
_symmetry.space_group_name_H-M   'P 1'
#
loop_
_entity.id
_entity.type
_entity.pdbx_description
1 polymer ?
#
loop_
_entity_poly.entity_id
_entity_poly.type
_entity_poly.pdbx_seq_one_letter_code
_entity_poly.pdbx_strand_id
1 'polypeptide(L)'
;MVISKSKLSLVGILWVGVVVSAISVVYITFDVRRHTQALAVLNNQTQTLQVETGQLLLEKSALASYARVEKIATQELSMRVPTGHEVVVVETR
;
A
#
# COMPACT_ATOMS: atom_id res chain seq x y z
N MET A 1 -42.64 -47.89 -15.97
CA MET A 1 -41.65 -46.83 -15.67
C MET A 1 -40.76 -47.33 -14.54
N VAL A 2 -39.73 -48.12 -14.84
CA VAL A 2 -38.83 -48.70 -13.81
C VAL A 2 -37.46 -48.10 -14.03
N ILE A 3 -37.01 -47.30 -13.07
CA ILE A 3 -35.66 -46.72 -13.06
C ILE A 3 -34.68 -47.88 -12.88
N SER A 4 -33.83 -48.13 -13.89
CA SER A 4 -32.80 -49.17 -13.85
C SER A 4 -31.82 -48.94 -12.70
N LYS A 5 -31.44 -49.99 -11.97
CA LYS A 5 -30.51 -49.95 -10.81
C LYS A 5 -29.21 -49.18 -11.12
N SER A 6 -28.73 -49.25 -12.36
CA SER A 6 -27.55 -48.49 -12.83
C SER A 6 -27.76 -46.97 -12.78
N LYS A 7 -28.94 -46.49 -13.17
CA LYS A 7 -29.26 -45.05 -13.15
C LYS A 7 -29.40 -44.52 -11.72
N LEU A 8 -29.94 -45.34 -10.82
CA LEU A 8 -30.09 -44.98 -9.40
C LEU A 8 -28.72 -44.83 -8.70
N SER A 9 -27.78 -45.73 -8.99
CA SER A 9 -26.40 -45.62 -8.49
C SER A 9 -25.70 -44.37 -9.02
N LEU A 10 -25.88 -44.05 -10.32
CA LEU A 10 -25.31 -42.85 -10.92
C LEU A 10 -25.83 -41.57 -10.22
N VAL A 11 -27.14 -41.49 -9.97
CA VAL A 11 -27.74 -40.35 -9.28
C VAL A 11 -27.21 -40.22 -7.85
N GLY A 12 -27.03 -41.33 -7.14
CA GLY A 12 -26.45 -41.33 -5.79
C GLY A 12 -25.01 -40.78 -5.77
N ILE A 13 -24.17 -41.21 -6.71
CA ILE A 13 -22.78 -40.72 -6.84
C ILE A 13 -22.76 -39.22 -7.15
N LEU A 14 -23.63 -38.77 -8.07
CA LEU A 14 -23.72 -37.36 -8.46
C LEU A 14 -24.18 -36.50 -7.27
N TRP A 15 -25.15 -36.99 -6.49
CA TRP A 15 -25.62 -36.31 -5.30
C TRP A 15 -24.53 -36.17 -4.24
N VAL A 16 -23.79 -37.25 -3.97
CA VAL A 16 -22.62 -37.21 -3.06
C VAL A 16 -21.56 -36.24 -3.57
N GLY A 17 -21.29 -36.22 -4.88
CA GLY A 17 -20.35 -35.27 -5.49
C GLY A 17 -20.75 -33.81 -5.24
N VAL A 18 -22.04 -33.49 -5.38
CA VAL A 18 -22.56 -32.14 -5.09
C VAL A 18 -22.40 -31.78 -3.61
N VAL A 19 -22.70 -32.72 -2.70
CA VAL A 19 -22.54 -32.49 -1.25
C VAL A 19 -21.08 -32.25 -0.87
N VAL A 20 -20.16 -33.05 -1.40
CA VAL A 20 -18.71 -32.89 -1.17
C VAL A 20 -18.22 -31.55 -1.73
N SER A 21 -18.70 -31.16 -2.91
CA SER A 21 -18.39 -29.85 -3.49
C SER A 21 -18.88 -28.70 -2.61
N ALA A 22 -20.11 -28.77 -2.10
CA ALA A 22 -20.67 -27.75 -1.24
C ALA A 22 -19.86 -27.58 0.06
N ILE A 23 -19.50 -28.70 0.69
CA ILE A 23 -18.66 -28.70 1.91
C ILE A 23 -17.27 -28.12 1.61
N SER A 24 -16.65 -28.52 0.49
CA SER A 24 -15.33 -28.04 0.09
C SER A 24 -15.31 -26.53 -0.12
N VAL A 25 -16.32 -25.97 -0.80
CA VAL A 25 -16.42 -24.52 -1.02
C VAL A 25 -16.51 -23.76 0.30
N VAL A 26 -17.30 -24.25 1.27
CA VAL A 26 -17.40 -23.63 2.60
C VAL A 26 -16.06 -23.68 3.33
N TYR A 27 -15.39 -24.83 3.29
CA TYR A 27 -14.08 -25.00 3.93
C TYR A 27 -13.02 -24.07 3.34
N ILE A 28 -12.90 -24.03 2.01
CA ILE A 28 -11.96 -23.15 1.31
C ILE A 28 -12.27 -21.68 1.63
N THR A 29 -13.54 -21.29 1.64
CA THR A 29 -13.94 -19.92 1.97
C THR A 29 -13.53 -19.52 3.39
N PHE A 30 -13.67 -20.44 4.35
CA PHE A 30 -13.25 -20.21 5.73
C PHE A 30 -11.71 -20.07 5.83
N ASP A 31 -10.97 -20.94 5.16
CA ASP A 31 -9.52 -20.94 5.17
C ASP A 31 -8.93 -19.69 4.48
N VAL A 32 -9.49 -19.33 3.32
CA VAL A 32 -9.16 -18.09 2.59
C VAL A 32 -9.42 -16.87 3.47
N ARG A 33 -10.57 -16.80 4.17
CA ARG A 33 -10.85 -15.70 5.10
C ARG A 33 -9.79 -15.59 6.20
N ARG A 34 -9.36 -16.71 6.78
CA ARG A 34 -8.32 -16.73 7.82
C ARG A 34 -6.97 -16.23 7.30
N HIS A 35 -6.53 -16.70 6.13
CA HIS A 35 -5.28 -16.24 5.52
C HIS A 35 -5.32 -14.76 5.12
N THR A 36 -6.47 -14.32 4.59
CA THR A 36 -6.67 -12.92 4.19
C THR A 36 -6.68 -11.98 5.39
N GLN A 37 -7.27 -12.40 6.52
CA GLN A 37 -7.23 -11.63 7.76
C GLN A 37 -5.80 -11.44 8.29
N ALA A 38 -4.97 -12.49 8.26
CA ALA A 38 -3.58 -12.39 8.68
C ALA A 38 -2.79 -11.39 7.80
N LEU A 39 -2.99 -11.44 6.48
CA LEU A 39 -2.38 -10.49 5.55
C LEU A 39 -2.91 -9.06 5.75
N ALA A 40 -4.20 -8.89 6.04
CA ALA A 40 -4.79 -7.59 6.29
C ALA A 40 -4.23 -6.93 7.56
N VAL A 41 -4.01 -7.71 8.62
CA VAL A 41 -3.40 -7.20 9.87
C VAL A 41 -1.98 -6.70 9.62
N LEU A 42 -1.17 -7.48 8.89
CA LEU A 42 0.21 -7.10 8.60
C LEU A 42 0.27 -5.85 7.70
N ASN A 43 -0.60 -5.77 6.69
CA ASN A 43 -0.73 -4.58 5.85
C ASN A 43 -1.16 -3.35 6.66
N ASN A 44 -2.05 -3.49 7.63
CA ASN A 44 -2.49 -2.37 8.46
C ASN A 44 -1.32 -1.75 9.24
N GLN A 45 -0.42 -2.56 9.78
CA GLN A 45 0.81 -2.07 10.42
C GLN A 45 1.72 -1.30 9.46
N THR A 46 1.82 -1.75 8.20
CA THR A 46 2.58 -0.99 7.19
C THR A 46 1.88 0.31 6.79
N GLN A 47 0.54 0.32 6.76
CA GLN A 47 -0.26 1.51 6.45
C GLN A 47 -0.02 2.60 7.49
N THR A 48 0.02 2.27 8.79
CA THR A 48 0.27 3.25 9.85
C THR A 48 1.66 3.89 9.71
N LEU A 49 2.68 3.09 9.38
CA LEU A 49 4.04 3.59 9.15
C LEU A 49 4.13 4.48 7.89
N GLN A 50 3.38 4.15 6.83
CA GLN A 50 3.32 4.99 5.63
C GLN A 50 2.71 6.36 5.93
N VAL A 51 1.68 6.42 6.76
CA VAL A 51 1.07 7.70 7.19
C VAL A 51 2.09 8.56 7.93
N GLU A 52 2.83 7.98 8.88
CA GLU A 52 3.88 8.67 9.62
C GLU A 52 4.98 9.20 8.69
N THR A 53 5.41 8.38 7.73
CA THR A 53 6.41 8.77 6.73
C THR A 53 5.91 9.95 5.88
N GLY A 54 4.63 9.96 5.51
CA GLY A 54 4.01 11.08 4.80
C GLY A 54 4.02 12.37 5.62
N GLN A 55 3.73 12.30 6.92
CA GLN A 55 3.80 13.45 7.83
C GLN A 55 5.22 14.00 7.95
N LEU A 56 6.20 13.12 8.16
CA LEU A 56 7.61 13.52 8.24
C LEU A 56 8.12 14.14 6.94
N LEU A 57 7.67 13.64 5.79
CA LEU A 57 8.04 14.20 4.48
C LEU A 57 7.46 15.60 4.30
N LEU A 58 6.21 15.82 4.71
CA LEU A 58 5.60 17.15 4.72
C LEU A 58 6.35 18.11 5.65
N GLU A 59 6.69 17.67 6.86
CA GLU A 59 7.47 18.47 7.81
C GLU A 59 8.85 18.85 7.23
N LYS A 60 9.58 17.88 6.66
CA LYS A 60 10.87 18.14 5.99
C LYS A 60 10.71 19.10 4.81
N SER A 61 9.66 18.96 4.01
CA SER A 61 9.42 19.84 2.87
C SER A 61 9.10 21.28 3.31
N ALA A 62 8.38 21.46 4.42
CA ALA A 62 8.13 22.78 5.00
C ALA A 62 9.41 23.39 5.57
N LEU A 63 10.25 22.60 6.24
CA LEU A 63 11.53 23.04 6.80
C LEU A 63 12.60 23.34 5.74
N ALA A 64 12.58 22.57 4.64
CA ALA A 64 13.43 22.76 3.47
C ALA A 64 12.84 23.77 2.47
N SER A 65 11.70 24.41 2.80
CA SER A 65 11.14 25.43 1.93
C SER A 65 12.18 26.54 1.73
N TYR A 66 12.38 26.93 0.47
CA TYR A 66 13.32 27.99 0.09
C TYR A 66 13.09 29.27 0.91
N ALA A 67 11.84 29.58 1.25
CA ALA A 67 11.49 30.72 2.10
C ALA A 67 12.10 30.66 3.52
N ARG A 68 12.16 29.47 4.14
CA ARG A 68 12.80 29.31 5.46
C ARG A 68 14.32 29.43 5.34
N VAL A 69 14.91 28.86 4.30
CA VAL A 69 16.35 28.95 4.03
C VAL A 69 16.76 30.40 3.76
N GLU A 70 15.99 31.12 2.94
CA GLU A 70 16.20 32.54 2.62
C GLU A 70 16.06 33.43 3.86
N LYS A 71 15.06 33.16 4.71
CA LYS A 71 14.90 33.87 5.98
C LYS A 71 16.12 33.67 6.89
N ILE A 72 16.61 32.45 7.05
CA ILE A 72 17.80 32.16 7.87
C ILE A 72 19.05 32.82 7.26
N ALA A 73 19.23 32.71 5.94
CA ALA A 73 20.35 33.34 5.24
C ALA A 73 20.35 34.87 5.42
N THR A 74 19.19 35.50 5.33
CA THR A 74 19.05 36.96 5.44
C THR A 74 19.13 37.44 6.89
N GLN A 75 18.49 36.73 7.83
CA GLN A 75 18.36 37.19 9.22
C GLN A 75 19.50 36.75 10.14
N GLU A 76 19.98 35.50 10.03
CA GLU A 76 21.04 34.98 10.91
C GLU A 76 22.43 35.11 10.29
N LEU A 77 22.55 34.87 8.98
CA LEU A 77 23.84 34.98 8.28
C LEU A 77 24.08 36.37 7.67
N SER A 78 23.12 37.29 7.79
CA SER A 78 23.17 38.64 7.17
C SER A 78 23.54 38.60 5.67
N MET A 79 23.19 37.51 4.98
CA MET A 79 23.40 37.41 3.54
C MET A 79 22.44 38.33 2.80
N ARG A 80 22.94 39.01 1.78
CA ARG A 80 22.17 39.87 0.88
C ARG A 80 22.38 39.38 -0.55
N VAL A 81 21.36 39.52 -1.39
CA VAL A 81 21.49 39.22 -2.81
C VAL A 81 22.49 40.21 -3.41
N PRO A 82 23.61 39.75 -3.99
CA PRO A 82 24.61 40.63 -4.57
C PRO A 82 24.00 41.43 -5.73
N THR A 83 24.33 42.72 -5.79
CA THR A 83 23.87 43.59 -6.89
C THR A 83 24.67 43.27 -8.16
N GLY A 84 24.14 43.58 -9.36
CA GLY A 84 24.72 43.14 -10.64
C GLY A 84 26.19 43.54 -10.88
N HIS A 85 26.76 44.45 -10.09
CA HIS A 85 28.17 44.85 -10.12
C HIS A 85 29.11 43.97 -9.26
N GLU A 86 28.57 43.14 -8.37
CA GLU A 86 29.31 42.21 -7.48
C GLU A 86 29.35 40.77 -8.05
N VAL A 87 28.67 40.52 -9.17
CA VAL A 87 28.62 39.20 -9.82
C VAL A 87 29.79 39.06 -10.79
N VAL A 88 30.79 38.27 -10.40
CA VAL A 88 31.95 37.94 -11.26
C VAL A 88 31.69 36.59 -11.91
N VAL A 89 31.51 36.58 -13.24
CA VAL A 89 31.42 35.35 -14.03
C VAL A 89 32.82 34.80 -14.23
N VAL A 90 33.10 33.63 -13.67
CA VAL A 90 34.39 32.96 -13.82
C VAL A 90 34.32 32.03 -15.02
N GLU A 91 35.08 32.33 -16.07
CA GLU A 91 35.18 31.48 -17.27
C GLU A 91 35.91 30.19 -16.89
N THR A 92 35.19 29.07 -16.95
CA THR A 92 35.75 27.73 -16.70
C THR A 92 36.39 27.26 -18.01
N ARG A 93 37.72 27.14 -17.97
CA ARG A 93 38.56 26.68 -19.09
C ARG A 93 38.32 25.23 -19.45
#